data_AF-A0A9Y1FN87-F1
#
_entry.id   AF-A0A9Y1FN87-F1
#
_cell.length_a   1.000
_cell.length_b   1.000
_cell.length_c   1.000
_cell.angle_alpha   90.00
_cell.angle_beta   90.00
_cell.angle_gamma   90.00
#
_symmetry.space_group_name_H-M   'P 1'
#
loop_
_entity.id
_entity.type
_entity.pdbx_description
1 polymer ?
#
loop_
_entity_poly.entity_id
_entity_poly.type
_entity_poly.pdbx_seq_one_letter_code
_entity_poly.pdbx_strand_id
1 'polypeptide(L)'
;MNEEKGLLKREIKEKTSFDGIVVGRRRLYVYSENYRKKISIDDLILNILSEKGPLTRDELVELTHIPRTTLYDNLARLIDEGYVKKESVPRKTRGRPKILFKLA
;
A
#
# COMPACT_ATOMS: atom_id res chain seq x y z
N MET A 1 -5.29 -5.46 26.06
CA MET A 1 -5.82 -5.39 24.69
C MET A 1 -6.29 -3.95 24.43
N ASN A 2 -5.41 -3.07 23.95
CA ASN A 2 -5.71 -1.64 23.72
C ASN A 2 -4.76 -1.06 22.66
N GLU A 3 -4.35 -1.84 21.65
CA GLU A 3 -3.42 -1.38 20.60
C GLU A 3 -4.01 -0.29 19.70
N GLU A 4 -5.32 -0.07 19.77
CA GLU A 4 -6.02 0.96 18.98
C GLU A 4 -6.11 2.31 19.70
N LYS A 5 -5.87 2.34 21.02
CA LYS A 5 -5.86 3.58 21.80
C LYS A 5 -4.66 4.42 21.37
N GLY A 6 -4.92 5.40 20.50
CA GLY A 6 -3.92 6.36 20.01
C GLY A 6 -3.72 6.36 18.49
N LEU A 7 -4.39 5.47 17.75
CA LEU A 7 -4.34 5.49 16.29
C LEU A 7 -5.38 6.47 15.71
N LEU A 8 -4.97 7.29 14.74
CA LEU A 8 -5.86 8.19 14.02
C LEU A 8 -6.65 7.41 12.95
N LYS A 9 -7.99 7.42 13.05
CA LYS A 9 -8.88 6.74 12.10
C LYS A 9 -9.04 7.54 10.82
N ARG A 10 -8.90 6.89 9.65
CA ARG A 10 -9.25 7.43 8.34
C ARG A 10 -10.20 6.46 7.65
N GLU A 11 -11.41 6.94 7.40
CA GLU A 11 -12.42 6.20 6.64
C GLU A 11 -12.19 6.43 5.15
N ILE A 12 -12.10 5.33 4.40
CA ILE A 12 -11.98 5.33 2.96
C ILE A 12 -13.39 5.09 2.40
N LYS A 13 -13.98 6.13 1.83
CA LYS A 13 -15.38 6.12 1.37
C LYS A 13 -15.58 5.38 0.05
N GLU A 14 -14.52 5.23 -0.74
CA GLU A 14 -14.56 4.50 -2.01
C GLU A 14 -14.33 3.01 -1.76
N LYS A 15 -15.19 2.17 -2.34
CA LYS A 15 -15.06 0.70 -2.29
C LYS A 15 -13.83 0.26 -3.08
N THR A 16 -12.64 0.39 -2.48
CA THR A 16 -11.47 -0.37 -2.92
C THR A 16 -11.80 -1.86 -2.80
N SER A 17 -11.14 -2.72 -3.57
CA SER A 17 -11.40 -4.17 -3.58
C SER A 17 -11.19 -4.85 -2.21
N PHE A 18 -10.55 -4.17 -1.25
CA PHE A 18 -10.29 -4.69 0.09
C PHE A 18 -11.43 -4.40 1.06
N ASP A 19 -12.07 -5.45 1.55
CA ASP A 19 -13.11 -5.41 2.58
C ASP A 19 -12.49 -5.65 3.97
N GLY A 20 -11.97 -4.59 4.59
CA GLY A 20 -11.27 -4.74 5.86
C GLY A 20 -10.76 -3.47 6.55
N ILE A 21 -9.94 -3.66 7.57
CA ILE A 21 -9.11 -2.61 8.18
C ILE A 21 -7.64 -2.85 7.89
N VAL A 22 -6.94 -1.79 7.49
CA VAL A 22 -5.49 -1.80 7.36
C VAL A 22 -4.88 -0.97 8.48
N VAL A 23 -3.90 -1.56 9.15
CA VAL A 23 -3.26 -0.99 10.33
C VAL A 23 -1.90 -0.43 9.95
N GLY A 24 -1.73 0.87 10.13
CA GLY A 24 -0.44 1.54 10.06
C GLY A 24 0.09 1.90 11.44
N ARG A 25 1.32 2.44 11.47
CA ARG A 25 2.03 2.79 12.71
C ARG A 25 1.32 3.81 13.61
N ARG A 26 0.60 4.77 13.02
CA ARG A 26 -0.14 5.84 13.73
C ARG A 26 -1.56 6.03 13.20
N ARG A 27 -1.97 5.22 12.23
CA ARG A 27 -3.23 5.39 11.50
C ARG A 27 -3.92 4.05 11.29
N LEU A 28 -5.25 4.09 11.35
CA LEU A 28 -6.13 2.99 10.94
C LEU A 28 -6.85 3.42 9.68
N TYR A 29 -6.78 2.60 8.63
CA TYR A 29 -7.49 2.81 7.38
C TYR A 29 -8.66 1.84 7.34
N VAL A 30 -9.88 2.39 7.35
CA VAL A 30 -11.11 1.60 7.40
C VAL A 30 -11.75 1.64 6.02
N TYR A 31 -11.76 0.48 5.34
CA TYR A 31 -12.34 0.33 4.00
C TYR A 31 -13.77 -0.23 4.04
N SER A 32 -14.16 -0.83 5.16
CA SER A 32 -15.51 -1.37 5.36
C SER A 32 -15.89 -1.34 6.84
N GLU A 33 -17.16 -1.03 7.11
CA GLU A 33 -17.73 -1.01 8.46
C GLU A 33 -17.94 -2.43 9.01
N ASN A 34 -18.16 -3.41 8.14
CA ASN A 34 -18.40 -4.82 8.49
C ASN A 34 -17.15 -5.69 8.27
N TYR A 35 -15.97 -5.18 8.64
CA TYR A 35 -14.72 -5.90 8.41
C TYR A 35 -14.62 -7.20 9.22
N ARG A 36 -14.25 -8.29 8.55
CA ARG A 36 -13.86 -9.55 9.21
C ARG A 36 -12.36 -9.75 9.32
N LYS A 37 -11.57 -8.92 8.62
CA LYS A 37 -10.13 -9.08 8.48
C LYS A 37 -9.41 -7.76 8.76
N LYS A 38 -8.33 -7.86 9.53
CA LYS A 38 -7.39 -6.78 9.85
C LYS A 38 -6.02 -7.21 9.36
N ILE A 39 -5.36 -6.35 8.59
CA ILE A 39 -4.03 -6.64 8.03
C ILE A 39 -3.08 -5.46 8.19
N SER A 40 -1.77 -5.71 8.01
CA SER A 40 -0.77 -4.65 7.98
C SER A 40 -0.78 -3.92 6.62
N ILE A 41 -0.13 -2.75 6.57
CA ILE A 41 0.11 -2.05 5.29
C ILE A 41 0.95 -2.92 4.35
N ASP A 42 1.92 -3.68 4.88
CA ASP A 42 2.78 -4.55 4.08
C ASP A 42 1.97 -5.65 3.39
N ASP A 43 1.13 -6.35 4.15
CA ASP A 43 0.26 -7.41 3.62
C ASP A 43 -0.68 -6.85 2.54
N LEU A 44 -1.21 -5.64 2.75
CA LEU A 44 -2.03 -4.98 1.74
C LEU A 44 -1.25 -4.74 0.45
N ILE A 45 -0.03 -4.17 0.55
CA ILE A 45 0.83 -3.90 -0.60
C ILE A 45 1.14 -5.21 -1.34
N LEU A 46 1.52 -6.27 -0.63
CA LEU A 46 1.85 -7.56 -1.22
C LEU A 46 0.64 -8.19 -1.94
N ASN A 47 -0.55 -8.15 -1.33
CA ASN A 47 -1.77 -8.64 -1.97
C ASN A 47 -2.09 -7.86 -3.25
N ILE A 48 -2.00 -6.52 -3.21
CA ILE A 48 -2.26 -5.69 -4.39
C ILE A 48 -1.24 -5.94 -5.50
N LEU A 49 0.04 -6.06 -5.16
CA LEU A 49 1.08 -6.37 -6.14
C LEU A 49 0.94 -7.79 -6.70
N SER A 50 0.42 -8.74 -5.92
CA SER A 50 0.11 -10.09 -6.41
C SER A 50 -1.04 -10.10 -7.41
N GLU A 51 -2.08 -9.30 -7.18
CA GLU A 51 -3.30 -9.30 -8.01
C GLU A 51 -3.20 -8.39 -9.23
N LYS A 52 -2.54 -7.23 -9.08
CA LYS A 52 -2.56 -6.13 -10.05
C LYS A 52 -1.17 -5.63 -10.45
N GLY A 53 -0.10 -6.20 -9.88
CA GLY A 53 1.28 -5.83 -10.19
C GLY A 53 1.71 -6.19 -11.62
N PRO A 54 2.75 -5.53 -12.17
CA PRO A 54 3.58 -4.48 -11.56
C PRO A 54 2.89 -3.10 -11.51
N LEU A 55 3.08 -2.34 -10.42
CA LEU A 55 2.45 -1.02 -10.21
C LEU A 55 3.47 0.03 -9.79
N THR A 56 3.18 1.30 -10.07
CA THR A 56 3.88 2.45 -9.49
C THR A 56 3.41 2.74 -8.08
N ARG A 57 4.23 3.50 -7.35
CA ARG A 57 3.81 4.07 -6.08
C ARG A 57 2.57 4.97 -6.20
N ASP A 58 2.41 5.69 -7.32
CA ASP A 58 1.27 6.58 -7.49
C ASP A 58 -0.02 5.77 -7.74
N GLU A 59 0.03 4.71 -8.55
CA GLU A 59 -1.07 3.74 -8.70
C GLU A 59 -1.39 3.04 -7.35
N LEU A 60 -0.39 2.74 -6.51
CA LEU A 60 -0.62 2.23 -5.16
C LEU A 60 -1.30 3.26 -4.25
N VAL A 61 -0.98 4.55 -4.36
CA VAL A 61 -1.69 5.62 -3.63
C VAL A 61 -3.14 5.66 -4.07
N GLU A 62 -3.41 5.59 -5.37
CA GLU A 62 -4.78 5.60 -5.90
C GLU A 62 -5.59 4.39 -5.43
N LEU A 63 -5.00 3.20 -5.44
CA LEU A 63 -5.69 1.97 -5.03
C LEU A 63 -5.90 1.84 -3.52
N THR A 64 -4.98 2.39 -2.71
CA THR A 64 -5.01 2.20 -1.25
C THR A 64 -5.46 3.43 -0.49
N HIS A 65 -5.39 4.62 -1.08
CA HIS A 65 -5.51 5.93 -0.42
C HIS A 65 -4.53 6.13 0.76
N ILE A 66 -3.50 5.29 0.87
CA ILE A 66 -2.44 5.45 1.85
C ILE A 66 -1.49 6.56 1.35
N PRO A 67 -1.04 7.48 2.23
CA PRO A 67 -0.13 8.54 1.84
C PRO A 67 1.15 8.00 1.18
N ARG A 68 1.60 8.71 0.15
CA ARG A 68 2.78 8.37 -0.65
C ARG A 68 4.04 8.14 0.18
N THR A 69 4.24 8.92 1.25
CA THR A 69 5.38 8.77 2.17
C THR A 69 5.28 7.48 2.97
N THR A 70 4.10 7.14 3.47
CA THR A 70 3.87 5.85 4.15
C THR A 70 4.11 4.68 3.20
N LEU A 71 3.62 4.74 1.96
CA LEU A 71 3.90 3.68 0.98
C LEU A 71 5.39 3.59 0.65
N TYR A 72 6.12 4.71 0.61
CA TYR A 72 7.57 4.70 0.43
C TYR A 72 8.28 3.92 1.54
N ASP A 73 7.97 4.22 2.80
CA ASP A 73 8.62 3.57 3.94
C ASP A 73 8.37 2.05 3.95
N ASN A 74 7.13 1.63 3.67
CA ASN A 74 6.78 0.21 3.62
C ASN A 74 7.40 -0.50 2.40
N LEU A 75 7.37 0.12 1.21
CA LEU A 75 8.00 -0.45 0.01
C LEU A 75 9.52 -0.56 0.16
N ALA A 76 10.18 0.42 0.78
CA ALA A 76 11.62 0.36 1.04
C ALA A 76 11.95 -0.85 1.91
N ARG A 77 11.23 -1.02 3.03
CA ARG A 77 11.39 -2.19 3.90
C ARG A 77 11.11 -3.51 3.17
N LEU A 78 10.03 -3.61 2.40
CA LEU A 78 9.69 -4.82 1.64
C LEU A 78 10.72 -5.16 0.56
N ILE A 79 11.42 -4.15 0.01
CA ILE A 79 12.53 -4.36 -0.91
C ILE A 79 13.76 -4.87 -0.15
N ASP A 80 14.08 -4.27 0.99
CA ASP A 80 15.21 -4.67 1.82
C ASP A 80 15.05 -6.11 2.36
N GLU A 81 13.81 -6.51 2.68
CA GLU A 81 13.45 -7.87 3.08
C GLU A 81 13.33 -8.85 1.90
N GLY A 82 13.38 -8.35 0.66
CA GLY A 82 13.39 -9.17 -0.55
C GLY A 82 12.02 -9.66 -1.03
N TYR A 83 10.91 -9.12 -0.51
CA TYR A 83 9.55 -9.46 -0.96
C TYR A 83 9.13 -8.70 -2.22
N VAL A 84 9.69 -7.51 -2.44
CA VAL A 84 9.36 -6.63 -3.57
C VAL A 84 10.63 -6.26 -4.35
N LYS A 85 10.53 -6.21 -5.67
CA LYS A 85 11.57 -5.66 -6.56
C LYS A 85 11.07 -4.39 -7.23
N LYS A 86 11.99 -3.46 -7.48
CA LYS A 86 11.75 -2.24 -8.29
C LYS A 86 12.38 -2.39 -9.67
N GLU A 87 11.65 -2.01 -10.71
CA GLU A 87 12.08 -2.03 -12.10
C GLU A 87 11.97 -0.63 -12.70
N SER A 88 13.04 -0.17 -13.34
CA SER A 88 13.05 1.14 -14.02
C SER A 88 12.62 0.95 -15.47
N VAL A 89 11.47 1.50 -15.82
CA VAL A 89 10.95 1.49 -17.19
C VAL A 89 11.30 2.82 -17.87
N PRO A 90 12.08 2.80 -18.96
CA PRO A 90 12.41 4.01 -19.70
C PRO A 90 11.13 4.63 -20.28
N ARG A 91 11.04 5.96 -20.20
CA ARG A 91 9.97 6.71 -20.87
C ARG A 91 10.44 7.09 -22.28
N LYS A 92 9.50 7.11 -23.22
CA LYS A 92 9.74 7.65 -24.58
C LYS A 92 9.93 9.18 -24.59
N THR A 93 9.65 9.86 -23.47
CA THR A 93 9.76 11.32 -23.29
C THR A 93 10.90 11.70 -22.34
N ARG A 94 11.32 12.97 -22.36
CA ARG A 94 12.33 13.50 -21.42
C ARG A 94 11.81 13.43 -19.97
N GLY A 95 12.68 13.04 -19.04
CA GLY A 95 12.37 13.00 -17.60
C GLY A 95 12.94 11.77 -16.89
N ARG A 96 12.63 11.61 -15.60
CA ARG A 96 13.02 10.42 -14.84
C ARG A 96 12.25 9.17 -15.34
N PRO A 97 12.90 8.00 -15.38
CA PRO A 97 12.24 6.72 -15.66
C PRO A 97 11.04 6.47 -14.73
N LYS A 98 10.04 5.72 -15.23
CA LYS A 98 8.91 5.23 -14.41
C LYS A 98 9.44 4.07 -13.56
N ILE A 99 9.16 4.08 -12.26
CA ILE A 99 9.54 2.98 -11.36
C ILE A 99 8.31 2.12 -11.12
N LEU A 100 8.39 0.85 -11.49
CA LEU A 100 7.38 -0.16 -11.19
C LEU A 100 7.86 -1.03 -10.03
N PHE A 101 6.94 -1.42 -9.16
CA PHE A 101 7.13 -2.36 -8.07
C PHE A 101 6.39 -3.65 -8.42
N LYS A 102 7.03 -4.79 -8.16
CA LYS A 102 6.46 -6.13 -8.36
C LYS A 102 6.94 -7.05 -7.26
N LEU A 103 6.25 -8.17 -7.07
CA LEU A 103 6.76 -9.24 -6.20
C LEU A 103 8.11 -9.74 -6.72
N ALA A 104 8.98 -10.10 -5.78
CA ALA A 104 10.36 -10.52 -6.05
C ALA A 104 10.47 -11.87 -6.75
#